data_AF-A0A6C0C762-F1
#
_entry.id   AF-A0A6C0C762-F1
#
_cell.length_a   1.000
_cell.length_b   1.000
_cell.length_c   1.000
_cell.angle_alpha   90.00
_cell.angle_beta   90.00
_cell.angle_gamma   90.00
#
_symmetry.space_group_name_H-M   'P 1'
#
loop_
_entity.id
_entity.type
_entity.pdbx_description
1 polymer ?
#
loop_
_entity_poly.entity_id
_entity_poly.type
_entity_poly.pdbx_seq_one_letter_code
_entity_poly.pdbx_strand_id
1 'polypeptide(L)'
;MLTNDSKSIINFIKKNFKINKNGFKELKLLYNHLNKVKNNYKIIKTKINDNNNNINFKNPYISDKIRQSIKSLKNNYNITIKINNNTTNINIYYNEGDIQEFVMNIITIISYVNNLLNRDIGNMNINYYLTDFKKMLDNDIIEGLNHHHINNGCCSPMTNTIDIWRKEEVMKVTIHELMHLFNCDKSMNDDSNIIEIYKQRYNINSIRVNTFEGYTEIWANILNSFLLSTNYNEFINNIYLEKEWCKFQASKIFYITNLNNKNIIDINKHTNVLAYFIIRCELYNNLKEFIKIFGKDICCNTHNYFKFLKNINKCERNDKLIKKIRKNYIYKTLRMSAVEYKLI
;
A
#
# COMPACT_ATOMS: atom_id res chain seq x y z
N MET A 1 15.90 8.39 8.14
CA MET A 1 16.81 7.34 7.61
C MET A 1 16.00 6.11 7.18
N LEU A 2 16.48 5.28 6.23
CA LEU A 2 15.82 4.02 5.85
C LEU A 2 15.71 3.04 7.03
N THR A 3 14.63 2.27 7.10
CA THR A 3 14.49 1.16 8.06
C THR A 3 15.49 0.02 7.76
N ASN A 4 15.79 -0.81 8.75
CA ASN A 4 16.67 -1.98 8.57
C ASN A 4 16.09 -2.99 7.58
N ASP A 5 14.77 -3.13 7.57
CA ASP A 5 14.01 -3.93 6.61
C ASP A 5 14.27 -3.44 5.17
N SER A 6 14.06 -2.13 4.93
CA SER A 6 14.33 -1.51 3.61
C SER A 6 15.79 -1.61 3.20
N LYS A 7 16.74 -1.41 4.12
CA LYS A 7 18.18 -1.60 3.82
C LYS A 7 18.46 -3.03 3.35
N SER A 8 17.89 -4.03 4.03
CA SER A 8 18.05 -5.44 3.67
C SER A 8 17.45 -5.76 2.30
N ILE A 9 16.24 -5.26 2.02
CA ILE A 9 15.56 -5.43 0.74
C ILE A 9 16.33 -4.76 -0.40
N ILE A 10 16.75 -3.50 -0.22
CA ILE A 10 17.49 -2.75 -1.23
C ILE A 10 18.83 -3.42 -1.54
N ASN A 11 19.54 -3.91 -0.53
CA ASN A 11 20.78 -4.66 -0.71
C ASN A 11 20.55 -5.96 -1.49
N PHE A 12 19.49 -6.70 -1.17
CA PHE A 12 19.09 -7.87 -1.93
C PHE A 12 18.79 -7.52 -3.39
N ILE A 13 18.05 -6.44 -3.65
CA ILE A 13 17.69 -6.04 -5.02
C ILE A 13 18.94 -5.67 -5.81
N LYS A 14 19.78 -4.79 -5.27
CA LYS A 14 21.03 -4.34 -5.92
C LYS A 14 21.98 -5.48 -6.25
N LYS A 15 22.00 -6.55 -5.45
CA LYS A 15 22.85 -7.72 -5.68
C LYS A 15 22.31 -8.65 -6.78
N ASN A 16 21.00 -8.72 -6.96
CA ASN A 16 20.36 -9.75 -7.80
C ASN A 16 19.71 -9.21 -9.07
N PHE A 17 19.45 -7.91 -9.16
CA PHE A 17 18.77 -7.30 -10.29
C PHE A 17 19.52 -6.07 -10.79
N LYS A 18 19.49 -5.88 -12.12
CA LYS A 18 20.03 -4.68 -12.75
C LYS A 18 18.98 -3.57 -12.65
N ILE A 19 19.22 -2.60 -11.77
CA ILE A 19 18.33 -1.46 -11.58
C ILE A 19 18.53 -0.47 -12.73
N ASN A 20 17.49 -0.24 -13.52
CA ASN A 20 17.47 0.83 -14.49
C ASN A 20 17.48 2.18 -13.74
N LYS A 21 18.29 3.13 -14.21
CA LYS A 21 18.38 4.48 -13.62
C LYS A 21 17.85 5.56 -14.55
N ASN A 22 17.43 5.18 -15.75
CA ASN A 22 16.93 6.11 -16.75
C ASN A 22 15.43 6.28 -16.57
N GLY A 23 15.00 7.52 -16.35
CA GLY A 23 13.59 7.86 -16.40
C GLY A 23 13.03 7.82 -17.83
N PHE A 24 11.75 8.10 -17.95
CA PHE A 24 11.06 8.32 -19.23
C PHE A 24 10.23 9.60 -19.15
N LYS A 25 9.88 10.15 -20.31
CA LYS A 25 9.20 11.45 -20.44
C LYS A 25 7.97 11.56 -19.53
N GLU A 26 7.12 10.54 -19.55
CA GLU A 26 5.87 10.50 -18.77
C GLU A 26 6.15 10.49 -17.26
N LEU A 27 7.19 9.80 -16.79
CA LEU A 27 7.60 9.82 -15.39
C LEU A 27 8.15 11.19 -14.97
N LYS A 28 8.87 11.88 -15.86
CA LYS A 28 9.34 13.25 -15.59
C LYS A 28 8.18 14.23 -15.51
N LEU A 29 7.20 14.11 -16.39
CA LEU A 29 5.98 14.92 -16.36
C LEU A 29 5.19 14.69 -15.07
N LEU A 30 5.05 13.43 -14.65
CA LEU A 30 4.43 13.09 -13.36
C LEU A 30 5.20 13.73 -12.19
N TYR A 31 6.52 13.56 -12.12
CA TYR A 31 7.34 14.17 -11.06
C TYR A 31 7.16 15.69 -10.99
N ASN A 32 7.19 16.36 -12.14
CA ASN A 32 6.99 17.81 -12.21
C ASN A 32 5.55 18.21 -11.82
N HIS A 33 4.55 17.38 -12.10
CA HIS A 33 3.17 17.61 -11.67
C HIS A 33 3.04 17.49 -10.15
N LEU A 34 3.58 16.41 -9.56
CA LEU A 34 3.59 16.17 -8.11
C LEU A 34 4.32 17.31 -7.36
N ASN A 35 5.46 17.78 -7.87
CA ASN A 35 6.19 18.92 -7.27
C ASN A 35 5.40 20.24 -7.22
N LYS A 36 4.33 20.40 -8.01
CA LYS A 36 3.53 21.63 -8.01
C LYS A 36 2.48 21.64 -6.90
N VAL A 37 2.22 20.51 -6.26
CA VAL A 37 1.21 20.40 -5.20
C VAL A 37 1.70 21.18 -3.98
N LYS A 38 0.89 22.16 -3.56
CA LYS A 38 1.14 22.90 -2.32
C LYS A 38 0.69 22.05 -1.14
N ASN A 39 1.47 22.05 -0.06
CA ASN A 39 1.15 21.29 1.14
C ASN A 39 0.63 22.20 2.26
N ASN A 40 -0.63 22.63 2.13
CA ASN A 40 -1.24 23.58 3.05
C ASN A 40 -2.14 22.88 4.05
N TYR A 41 -1.94 23.15 5.34
CA TYR A 41 -2.82 22.71 6.42
C TYR A 41 -2.79 23.71 7.58
N LYS A 42 -3.82 23.65 8.44
CA LYS A 42 -3.87 24.38 9.71
C LYS A 42 -4.12 23.40 10.84
N ILE A 43 -3.27 23.41 11.86
CA ILE A 43 -3.55 22.69 13.11
C ILE A 43 -4.61 23.48 13.89
N ILE A 44 -5.73 22.82 14.20
CA ILE A 44 -6.85 23.41 14.96
C ILE A 44 -6.67 23.11 16.45
N LYS A 45 -6.37 21.85 16.78
CA LYS A 45 -6.33 21.37 18.16
C LYS A 45 -5.35 20.21 18.31
N THR A 46 -4.70 20.13 19.46
CA THR A 46 -3.90 18.99 19.91
C THR A 46 -4.32 18.60 21.33
N LYS A 47 -4.42 17.31 21.63
CA LYS A 47 -4.71 16.79 22.97
C LYS A 47 -3.92 15.51 23.24
N ILE A 48 -3.23 15.46 24.38
CA ILE A 48 -2.47 14.30 24.86
C ILE A 48 -3.32 13.55 25.90
N ASN A 49 -3.26 12.22 25.90
CA ASN A 49 -3.82 11.34 26.95
C ASN A 49 -5.34 11.47 27.16
N ASP A 50 -6.12 11.19 26.12
CA ASP A 50 -7.57 10.94 26.18
C ASP A 50 -7.83 9.42 26.22
N ASN A 51 -7.48 8.76 27.33
CA ASN A 51 -7.30 7.30 27.43
C ASN A 51 -8.59 6.44 27.39
N ASN A 52 -9.73 6.98 26.94
CA ASN A 52 -11.02 6.33 27.11
C ASN A 52 -11.44 5.38 25.96
N ASN A 53 -10.75 5.34 24.81
CA ASN A 53 -11.34 4.78 23.57
C ASN A 53 -10.67 3.56 22.91
N ASN A 54 -9.51 3.06 23.37
CA ASN A 54 -8.87 1.87 22.74
C ASN A 54 -9.59 0.55 22.98
N ILE A 55 -10.51 0.52 23.95
CA ILE A 55 -11.12 -0.71 24.46
C ILE A 55 -12.10 -1.33 23.44
N ASN A 56 -12.65 -0.52 22.51
CA ASN A 56 -13.77 -0.91 21.64
C ASN A 56 -13.40 -1.07 20.15
N PHE A 57 -12.13 -1.22 19.79
CA PHE A 57 -11.73 -1.43 18.39
C PHE A 57 -12.32 -2.75 17.83
N LYS A 58 -13.20 -2.63 16.83
CA LYS A 58 -13.79 -3.76 16.08
C LYS A 58 -13.58 -3.53 14.58
N ASN A 59 -12.71 -4.33 13.97
CA ASN A 59 -12.50 -4.33 12.52
C ASN A 59 -12.42 -5.80 12.03
N PRO A 60 -13.20 -6.22 11.03
CA PRO A 60 -13.21 -7.61 10.57
C PRO A 60 -11.92 -8.03 9.86
N TYR A 61 -11.12 -7.08 9.40
CA TYR A 61 -9.89 -7.31 8.64
C TYR A 61 -8.63 -7.38 9.52
N ILE A 62 -8.78 -7.48 10.84
CA ILE A 62 -7.67 -7.59 11.79
C ILE A 62 -7.64 -8.96 12.46
N SER A 63 -6.46 -9.53 12.62
CA SER A 63 -6.30 -10.77 13.39
C SER A 63 -6.47 -10.54 14.89
N ASP A 64 -6.90 -11.57 15.62
CA ASP A 64 -7.10 -11.50 17.08
C ASP A 64 -5.82 -11.11 17.82
N LYS A 65 -4.66 -11.59 17.35
CA LYS A 65 -3.35 -11.27 17.93
C LYS A 65 -3.03 -9.77 17.87
N ILE A 66 -3.28 -9.13 16.73
CA ILE A 66 -3.06 -7.68 16.60
C ILE A 66 -4.11 -6.94 17.43
N ARG A 67 -5.37 -7.39 17.41
CA ARG A 67 -6.45 -6.79 18.22
C ARG A 67 -6.12 -6.78 19.71
N GLN A 68 -5.57 -7.87 20.25
CA GLN A 68 -5.12 -7.95 21.64
C GLN A 68 -3.97 -6.97 21.92
N SER A 69 -3.02 -6.84 20.99
CA SER A 69 -1.92 -5.87 21.13
C SER A 69 -2.38 -4.41 21.03
N ILE A 70 -3.45 -4.10 20.30
CA ILE A 70 -4.01 -2.75 20.28
C ILE A 70 -4.53 -2.38 21.66
N LYS A 71 -5.15 -3.32 22.38
CA LYS A 71 -5.65 -3.10 23.74
C LYS A 71 -4.54 -2.83 24.75
N SER A 72 -3.30 -3.22 24.47
CA SER A 72 -2.16 -2.96 25.35
C SER A 72 -1.51 -1.59 25.11
N LEU A 73 -1.95 -0.81 24.12
CA LEU A 73 -1.46 0.54 23.85
C LEU A 73 -1.93 1.51 24.94
N LYS A 74 -0.98 2.10 25.68
CA LYS A 74 -1.26 2.88 26.91
C LYS A 74 -1.38 4.39 26.74
N ASN A 75 -0.85 4.92 25.65
CA ASN A 75 -0.79 6.35 25.40
C ASN A 75 -1.56 6.71 24.13
N ASN A 76 -2.07 7.94 24.07
CA ASN A 76 -2.65 8.48 22.86
C ASN A 76 -2.38 9.97 22.64
N TYR A 77 -2.33 10.34 21.37
CA TYR A 77 -2.16 11.70 20.90
C TYR A 77 -3.21 11.99 19.84
N ASN A 78 -3.98 13.07 20.05
CA ASN A 78 -5.09 13.44 19.18
C ASN A 78 -4.80 14.81 18.57
N ILE A 79 -5.02 14.94 17.27
CA ILE A 79 -4.78 16.16 16.51
C ILE A 79 -5.96 16.39 15.59
N THR A 80 -6.45 17.62 15.55
CA THR A 80 -7.39 18.04 14.53
C THR A 80 -6.68 19.02 13.59
N ILE A 81 -6.63 18.70 12.31
CA ILE A 81 -6.12 19.58 11.25
C ILE A 81 -7.22 19.93 10.26
N LYS A 82 -7.12 21.12 9.66
CA LYS A 82 -7.94 21.55 8.53
C LYS A 82 -7.08 21.61 7.28
N ILE A 83 -7.55 20.98 6.21
CA ILE A 83 -6.92 20.99 4.89
C ILE A 83 -8.02 21.33 3.89
N ASN A 84 -7.93 22.48 3.24
CA ASN A 84 -9.01 23.03 2.41
C ASN A 84 -10.34 23.08 3.22
N ASN A 85 -11.39 22.43 2.73
CA ASN A 85 -12.68 22.31 3.41
C ASN A 85 -12.77 21.11 4.36
N ASN A 86 -11.80 20.20 4.32
CA ASN A 86 -11.81 18.97 5.10
C ASN A 86 -11.29 19.20 6.52
N THR A 87 -11.94 18.57 7.50
CA THR A 87 -11.45 18.50 8.89
C THR A 87 -11.03 17.07 9.19
N THR A 88 -9.79 16.89 9.65
CA THR A 88 -9.20 15.58 9.90
C THR A 88 -8.89 15.43 11.37
N ASN A 89 -9.49 14.44 12.02
CA ASN A 89 -9.08 14.02 13.36
C ASN A 89 -8.11 12.86 13.23
N ILE A 90 -6.91 13.04 13.74
CA ILE A 90 -5.83 12.05 13.74
C ILE A 90 -5.65 11.57 15.18
N ASN A 91 -5.90 10.29 15.42
CA ASN A 91 -5.74 9.66 16.73
C ASN A 91 -4.58 8.67 16.63
N ILE A 92 -3.56 8.82 17.48
CA ILE A 92 -2.36 8.00 17.45
C ILE A 92 -2.24 7.30 18.80
N TYR A 93 -2.23 5.98 18.77
CA TYR A 93 -2.15 5.09 19.92
C TYR A 93 -0.81 4.37 19.93
N TYR A 94 -0.08 4.45 21.05
CA TYR A 94 1.30 3.98 21.16
C TYR A 94 1.65 3.61 22.60
N ASN A 95 2.81 2.97 22.78
CA ASN A 95 3.32 2.59 24.10
C ASN A 95 4.46 3.50 24.55
N GLU A 96 5.56 3.54 23.80
CA GLU A 96 6.78 4.24 24.22
C GLU A 96 7.37 5.01 23.03
N GLY A 97 8.21 6.01 23.35
CA GLY A 97 8.92 6.84 22.38
C GLY A 97 8.32 8.23 22.17
N ASP A 98 9.16 9.14 21.68
CA ASP A 98 8.73 10.42 21.15
C ASP A 98 8.10 10.22 19.77
N ILE A 99 6.86 10.68 19.60
CA ILE A 99 6.10 10.55 18.36
C ILE A 99 6.06 11.86 17.55
N GLN A 100 6.74 12.93 17.97
CA GLN A 100 6.66 14.22 17.29
C GLN A 100 7.09 14.14 15.82
N GLU A 101 8.20 13.46 15.53
CA GLU A 101 8.65 13.25 14.15
C GLU A 101 7.62 12.46 13.34
N PHE A 102 7.05 11.39 13.93
CA PHE A 102 5.97 10.63 13.32
C PHE A 102 4.76 11.51 13.00
N VAL A 103 4.29 12.29 13.98
CA VAL A 103 3.16 13.21 13.87
C VAL A 103 3.36 14.19 12.72
N MET A 104 4.51 14.85 12.67
CA MET A 104 4.80 15.86 11.64
C MET A 104 4.87 15.23 10.25
N ASN A 105 5.48 14.06 10.12
CA ASN A 105 5.54 13.33 8.86
C ASN A 105 4.15 12.87 8.39
N ILE A 106 3.32 12.33 9.29
CA ILE A 106 1.96 11.89 8.94
C ILE A 106 1.06 13.06 8.54
N ILE A 107 1.09 14.19 9.27
CA ILE A 107 0.35 15.40 8.88
C ILE A 107 0.77 15.87 7.48
N THR A 108 2.09 15.87 7.22
CA THR A 108 2.65 16.26 5.92
C THR A 108 2.09 15.38 4.80
N ILE A 109 2.05 14.06 4.99
CA ILE A 109 1.53 13.11 3.99
C ILE A 109 0.02 13.28 3.79
N ILE A 110 -0.76 13.34 4.87
CA ILE A 110 -2.21 13.48 4.81
C ILE A 110 -2.58 14.77 4.08
N SER A 111 -1.95 15.88 4.48
CA SER A 111 -2.14 17.19 3.85
C SER A 111 -1.73 17.17 2.37
N TYR A 112 -0.60 16.54 2.04
CA TYR A 112 -0.14 16.47 0.67
C TYR A 112 -1.13 15.71 -0.23
N VAL A 113 -1.57 14.51 0.20
CA VAL A 113 -2.52 13.69 -0.57
C VAL A 113 -3.87 14.41 -0.69
N ASN A 114 -4.37 15.04 0.37
CA ASN A 114 -5.61 15.80 0.33
C ASN A 114 -5.53 16.98 -0.65
N ASN A 115 -4.42 17.73 -0.66
CA ASN A 115 -4.20 18.82 -1.62
C ASN A 115 -4.00 18.32 -3.06
N LEU A 116 -3.34 17.17 -3.25
CA LEU A 116 -3.14 16.53 -4.56
C LEU A 116 -4.48 16.11 -5.17
N LEU A 117 -5.34 15.47 -4.37
CA LEU A 117 -6.63 14.96 -4.84
C LEU A 117 -7.70 16.06 -4.89
N ASN A 118 -7.57 17.08 -4.02
CA ASN A 118 -8.41 18.26 -3.93
C ASN A 118 -9.91 17.94 -3.96
N ARG A 119 -10.34 17.01 -3.09
CA ARG A 119 -11.73 16.57 -2.95
C ARG A 119 -12.29 16.97 -1.60
N ASP A 120 -13.54 17.40 -1.59
CA ASP A 120 -14.28 17.71 -0.36
C ASP A 120 -15.06 16.48 0.09
N ILE A 121 -14.67 15.92 1.23
CA ILE A 121 -15.32 14.77 1.88
C ILE A 121 -15.77 15.12 3.31
N GLY A 122 -15.61 16.37 3.73
CA GLY A 122 -16.00 16.87 5.05
C GLY A 122 -15.10 16.37 6.18
N ASN A 123 -15.71 15.72 7.18
CA ASN A 123 -15.03 15.26 8.38
C ASN A 123 -14.48 13.84 8.16
N MET A 124 -13.22 13.63 8.52
CA MET A 124 -12.56 12.33 8.48
C MET A 124 -11.81 12.02 9.76
N ASN A 125 -11.72 10.72 10.09
CA ASN A 125 -11.03 10.20 11.26
C ASN A 125 -9.95 9.22 10.81
N ILE A 126 -8.73 9.38 11.32
CA ILE A 126 -7.61 8.50 11.01
C ILE A 126 -7.01 8.01 12.32
N ASN A 127 -7.11 6.70 12.55
CA ASN A 127 -6.64 6.03 13.76
C ASN A 127 -5.37 5.24 13.45
N TYR A 128 -4.28 5.58 14.12
CA TYR A 128 -3.02 4.87 14.06
C TYR A 128 -2.83 4.05 15.34
N TYR A 129 -2.83 2.73 15.23
CA TYR A 129 -2.47 1.81 16.30
C TYR A 129 -1.05 1.31 16.04
N LEU A 130 -0.07 1.95 16.67
CA LEU A 130 1.35 1.76 16.36
C LEU A 130 1.90 0.45 16.96
N THR A 131 1.51 -0.68 16.38
CA THR A 131 2.02 -2.00 16.74
C THR A 131 3.26 -2.40 15.91
N ASP A 132 4.10 -3.25 16.49
CA ASP A 132 5.34 -3.74 15.87
C ASP A 132 5.16 -4.98 14.98
N PHE A 133 3.90 -5.38 14.69
CA PHE A 133 3.65 -6.53 13.82
C PHE A 133 4.17 -6.31 12.40
N LYS A 134 4.71 -7.38 11.82
CA LYS A 134 5.28 -7.41 10.47
C LYS A 134 4.49 -8.36 9.59
N LYS A 135 4.39 -8.05 8.30
CA LYS A 135 3.84 -8.96 7.29
C LYS A 135 4.87 -10.04 6.96
N MET A 136 4.63 -11.24 7.44
CA MET A 136 5.58 -12.36 7.33
C MET A 136 4.84 -13.63 6.94
N LEU A 137 5.50 -14.48 6.17
CA LEU A 137 5.14 -15.88 6.03
C LEU A 137 5.47 -16.62 7.33
N ASP A 138 4.52 -17.42 7.78
CA ASP A 138 4.65 -18.35 8.89
C ASP A 138 4.12 -19.74 8.46
N ASN A 139 3.88 -20.61 9.44
CA ASN A 139 3.40 -21.97 9.19
C ASN A 139 1.88 -22.02 8.89
N ASP A 140 1.16 -20.91 9.08
CA ASP A 140 -0.31 -20.85 9.02
C ASP A 140 -0.82 -20.54 7.59
N ILE A 141 0.04 -20.68 6.58
CA ILE A 141 -0.30 -20.43 5.17
C ILE A 141 -0.95 -21.64 4.48
N ILE A 142 -1.14 -22.76 5.19
CA ILE A 142 -1.72 -24.00 4.63
C ILE A 142 -3.10 -23.73 4.02
N GLU A 143 -3.90 -22.88 4.67
CA GLU A 143 -5.23 -22.49 4.18
C GLU A 143 -5.23 -21.26 3.26
N GLY A 144 -4.04 -20.76 2.90
CA GLY A 144 -3.84 -19.55 2.12
C GLY A 144 -3.41 -18.34 2.96
N LEU A 145 -3.06 -17.27 2.26
CA LEU A 145 -2.68 -16.00 2.91
C LEU A 145 -3.94 -15.27 3.37
N ASN A 146 -3.90 -14.77 4.61
CA ASN A 146 -5.03 -14.09 5.24
C ASN A 146 -4.67 -12.66 5.70
N HIS A 147 -5.60 -11.98 6.37
CA HIS A 147 -5.42 -10.62 6.86
C HIS A 147 -4.20 -10.43 7.79
N HIS A 148 -3.83 -11.44 8.59
CA HIS A 148 -2.64 -11.38 9.44
C HIS A 148 -1.36 -11.25 8.62
N HIS A 149 -1.32 -11.90 7.47
CA HIS A 149 -0.16 -11.90 6.59
C HIS A 149 -0.04 -10.61 5.78
N ILE A 150 -1.16 -9.98 5.43
CA ILE A 150 -1.23 -9.00 4.33
C ILE A 150 -1.69 -7.60 4.76
N ASN A 151 -2.68 -7.48 5.64
CA ASN A 151 -3.40 -6.22 5.85
C ASN A 151 -2.74 -5.35 6.94
N ASN A 152 -2.53 -4.07 6.63
CA ASN A 152 -1.97 -3.07 7.57
C ASN A 152 -2.96 -1.98 7.95
N GLY A 153 -4.03 -1.80 7.19
CA GLY A 153 -5.06 -0.81 7.42
C GLY A 153 -6.36 -1.17 6.71
N CYS A 154 -7.36 -0.32 6.94
CA CYS A 154 -8.65 -0.38 6.28
C CYS A 154 -9.30 1.01 6.31
N CYS A 155 -9.90 1.40 5.19
CA CYS A 155 -10.81 2.53 5.10
C CYS A 155 -12.27 2.06 5.20
N SER A 156 -13.08 2.80 5.95
CA SER A 156 -14.53 2.68 6.02
C SER A 156 -15.16 3.95 5.42
N PRO A 157 -15.44 3.98 4.10
CA PRO A 157 -15.95 5.18 3.43
C PRO A 157 -17.29 5.69 4.00
N MET A 158 -18.12 4.79 4.54
CA MET A 158 -19.41 5.17 5.15
C MET A 158 -19.25 6.06 6.38
N THR A 159 -18.16 5.90 7.13
CA THR A 159 -17.89 6.67 8.36
C THR A 159 -16.74 7.64 8.20
N ASN A 160 -16.16 7.73 7.00
CA ASN A 160 -14.90 8.44 6.72
C ASN A 160 -13.78 8.10 7.73
N THR A 161 -13.68 6.82 8.11
CA THR A 161 -12.71 6.36 9.11
C THR A 161 -11.63 5.52 8.44
N ILE A 162 -10.37 5.84 8.71
CA ILE A 162 -9.21 5.01 8.37
C ILE A 162 -8.66 4.44 9.66
N ASP A 163 -8.41 3.14 9.69
CA ASP A 163 -7.71 2.45 10.76
C ASP A 163 -6.42 1.84 10.22
N ILE A 164 -5.28 2.14 10.84
CA ILE A 164 -3.96 1.61 10.46
C ILE A 164 -3.31 1.02 11.69
N TRP A 165 -2.92 -0.25 11.66
CA TRP A 165 -2.52 -0.98 12.86
C TRP A 165 -1.11 -1.55 12.86
N ARG A 166 -0.27 -1.24 11.87
CA ARG A 166 1.15 -1.62 11.88
C ARG A 166 2.03 -0.40 11.62
N LYS A 167 3.15 -0.30 12.34
CA LYS A 167 4.20 0.67 12.01
C LYS A 167 4.84 0.40 10.63
N GLU A 168 4.86 -0.86 10.22
CA GLU A 168 5.39 -1.27 8.92
C GLU A 168 4.64 -0.61 7.75
N GLU A 169 5.39 0.08 6.90
CA GLU A 169 4.94 0.79 5.70
C GLU A 169 3.91 1.88 5.97
N VAL A 170 3.84 2.42 7.20
CA VAL A 170 2.76 3.31 7.66
C VAL A 170 2.53 4.53 6.76
N MET A 171 3.58 5.11 6.16
CA MET A 171 3.45 6.20 5.17
C MET A 171 2.68 5.75 3.93
N LYS A 172 3.13 4.67 3.29
CA LYS A 172 2.53 4.10 2.09
C LYS A 172 1.10 3.64 2.36
N VAL A 173 0.87 2.99 3.50
CA VAL A 173 -0.47 2.56 3.91
C VAL A 173 -1.38 3.76 4.14
N THR A 174 -0.90 4.84 4.76
CA THR A 174 -1.68 6.09 4.88
C THR A 174 -2.13 6.60 3.51
N ILE A 175 -1.22 6.64 2.53
CA ILE A 175 -1.56 7.06 1.16
C ILE A 175 -2.60 6.12 0.52
N HIS A 176 -2.42 4.80 0.69
CA HIS A 176 -3.34 3.78 0.19
C HIS A 176 -4.76 3.99 0.75
N GLU A 177 -4.91 4.12 2.07
CA GLU A 177 -6.23 4.31 2.68
C GLU A 177 -6.84 5.67 2.36
N LEU A 178 -6.03 6.73 2.20
CA LEU A 178 -6.53 8.03 1.74
C LEU A 178 -7.08 7.96 0.31
N MET A 179 -6.43 7.20 -0.58
CA MET A 179 -6.95 7.00 -1.94
C MET A 179 -8.35 6.37 -1.92
N HIS A 180 -8.58 5.39 -1.05
CA HIS A 180 -9.91 4.80 -0.82
C HIS A 180 -10.89 5.82 -0.25
N LEU A 181 -10.49 6.55 0.79
CA LEU A 181 -11.32 7.55 1.44
C LEU A 181 -11.79 8.65 0.47
N PHE A 182 -10.90 9.08 -0.44
CA PHE A 182 -11.20 10.06 -1.47
C PHE A 182 -11.91 9.47 -2.70
N ASN A 183 -12.26 8.18 -2.69
CA ASN A 183 -12.89 7.47 -3.81
C ASN A 183 -12.10 7.62 -5.13
N CYS A 184 -10.77 7.51 -5.05
CA CYS A 184 -9.93 7.49 -6.23
C CYS A 184 -9.96 6.13 -6.94
N ASP A 185 -10.33 5.06 -6.25
CA ASP A 185 -10.70 3.78 -6.84
C ASP A 185 -12.22 3.75 -7.09
N LYS A 186 -12.62 4.28 -8.26
CA LYS A 186 -14.01 4.62 -8.58
C LYS A 186 -15.04 3.48 -8.54
N SER A 187 -14.63 2.22 -8.53
CA SER A 187 -15.55 1.08 -8.45
C SER A 187 -14.98 0.01 -7.55
N MET A 188 -15.68 -0.26 -6.45
CA MET A 188 -15.37 -1.38 -5.55
C MET A 188 -15.52 -2.76 -6.20
N ASN A 189 -16.01 -2.83 -7.45
CA ASN A 189 -16.30 -4.08 -8.13
C ASN A 189 -15.69 -4.10 -9.54
N ASP A 190 -15.01 -5.19 -9.85
CA ASP A 190 -14.64 -5.55 -11.21
C ASP A 190 -15.90 -5.94 -12.01
N ASP A 191 -15.92 -5.64 -13.30
CA ASP A 191 -16.95 -6.22 -14.17
C ASP A 191 -16.74 -7.74 -14.37
N SER A 192 -17.79 -8.45 -14.76
CA SER A 192 -17.74 -9.91 -14.94
C SER A 192 -16.70 -10.35 -15.99
N ASN A 193 -16.46 -9.53 -17.01
CA ASN A 193 -15.49 -9.83 -18.05
C ASN A 193 -14.05 -9.76 -17.50
N ILE A 194 -13.74 -8.76 -16.68
CA ILE A 194 -12.44 -8.63 -16.03
C ILE A 194 -12.20 -9.80 -15.07
N ILE A 195 -13.21 -10.17 -14.28
CA ILE A 195 -13.13 -11.32 -13.38
C ILE A 195 -12.80 -12.59 -14.18
N GLU A 196 -13.53 -12.85 -15.27
CA GLU A 196 -13.33 -14.04 -16.09
C GLU A 196 -11.96 -14.07 -16.77
N ILE A 197 -11.48 -12.93 -17.27
CA ILE A 197 -10.12 -12.81 -17.83
C ILE A 197 -9.06 -13.23 -16.80
N TYR A 198 -9.18 -12.79 -15.55
CA TYR A 198 -8.22 -13.13 -14.50
C TYR A 198 -8.34 -14.57 -14.02
N LYS A 199 -9.57 -15.13 -13.96
CA LYS A 199 -9.79 -16.56 -13.70
C LYS A 199 -9.08 -17.44 -14.72
N GLN A 200 -9.26 -17.14 -16.01
CA GLN A 200 -8.61 -17.86 -17.11
C GLN A 200 -7.10 -17.64 -17.11
N ARG A 201 -6.64 -16.40 -16.94
CA ARG A 201 -5.21 -16.08 -16.93
C ARG A 201 -4.46 -16.86 -15.86
N TYR A 202 -5.04 -17.09 -14.68
CA TYR A 202 -4.31 -17.64 -13.54
C TYR A 202 -4.81 -18.98 -13.01
N ASN A 203 -5.78 -19.60 -13.68
CA ASN A 203 -6.42 -20.84 -13.25
C ASN A 203 -6.95 -20.74 -11.80
N ILE A 204 -7.75 -19.70 -11.53
CA ILE A 204 -8.33 -19.43 -10.19
C ILE A 204 -9.86 -19.46 -10.23
N ASN A 205 -10.48 -19.72 -9.07
CA ASN A 205 -11.94 -19.68 -8.89
C ASN A 205 -12.42 -18.57 -7.95
N SER A 206 -11.54 -17.63 -7.59
CA SER A 206 -11.88 -16.48 -6.75
C SER A 206 -13.11 -15.75 -7.26
N ILE A 207 -14.10 -15.58 -6.38
CA ILE A 207 -15.38 -14.91 -6.71
C ILE A 207 -15.12 -13.43 -7.05
N ARG A 208 -14.21 -12.80 -6.30
CA ARG A 208 -13.79 -11.41 -6.48
C ARG A 208 -12.30 -11.35 -6.78
N VAL A 209 -11.92 -10.50 -7.73
CA VAL A 209 -10.52 -10.25 -8.06
C VAL A 209 -10.03 -8.98 -7.36
N ASN A 210 -10.88 -7.95 -7.33
CA ASN A 210 -10.65 -6.63 -6.74
C ASN A 210 -9.45 -5.91 -7.38
N THR A 211 -9.44 -5.78 -8.71
CA THR A 211 -8.30 -5.22 -9.47
C THR A 211 -7.94 -3.79 -9.06
N PHE A 212 -8.89 -3.04 -8.49
CA PHE A 212 -8.68 -1.69 -7.99
C PHE A 212 -7.74 -1.62 -6.78
N GLU A 213 -7.62 -2.68 -5.98
CA GLU A 213 -6.63 -2.77 -4.91
C GLU A 213 -5.20 -2.72 -5.48
N GLY A 214 -5.00 -3.33 -6.67
CA GLY A 214 -3.74 -3.23 -7.40
C GLY A 214 -3.47 -1.81 -7.92
N TYR A 215 -4.52 -1.11 -8.37
CA TYR A 215 -4.46 0.29 -8.81
C TYR A 215 -4.10 1.22 -7.64
N THR A 216 -4.77 1.07 -6.51
CA THR A 216 -4.49 1.86 -5.30
C THR A 216 -3.09 1.60 -4.79
N GLU A 217 -2.66 0.33 -4.74
CA GLU A 217 -1.34 -0.03 -4.23
C GLU A 217 -0.20 0.48 -5.12
N ILE A 218 -0.32 0.45 -6.46
CA ILE A 218 0.72 1.03 -7.32
C ILE A 218 0.82 2.55 -7.13
N TRP A 219 -0.30 3.26 -6.98
CA TRP A 219 -0.29 4.69 -6.71
C TRP A 219 0.29 5.01 -5.34
N ALA A 220 -0.05 4.23 -4.31
CA ALA A 220 0.54 4.36 -3.00
C ALA A 220 2.07 4.19 -3.05
N ASN A 221 2.59 3.23 -3.82
CA ASN A 221 4.04 3.09 -4.00
C ASN A 221 4.67 4.24 -4.79
N ILE A 222 4.01 4.73 -5.85
CA ILE A 222 4.50 5.86 -6.65
C ILE A 222 4.58 7.13 -5.79
N LEU A 223 3.52 7.46 -5.06
CA LEU A 223 3.46 8.64 -4.20
C LEU A 223 4.41 8.51 -3.01
N ASN A 224 4.53 7.33 -2.39
CA ASN A 224 5.54 7.07 -1.37
C ASN A 224 6.96 7.27 -1.92
N SER A 225 7.25 6.73 -3.11
CA SER A 225 8.54 6.93 -3.78
C SER A 225 8.83 8.40 -4.03
N PHE A 226 7.82 9.18 -4.43
CA PHE A 226 7.93 10.62 -4.63
C PHE A 226 8.22 11.36 -3.32
N LEU A 227 7.41 11.14 -2.28
CA LEU A 227 7.54 11.83 -0.99
C LEU A 227 8.85 11.49 -0.26
N LEU A 228 9.44 10.33 -0.55
CA LEU A 228 10.76 9.92 -0.03
C LEU A 228 11.94 10.37 -0.89
N SER A 229 11.71 11.14 -1.96
CA SER A 229 12.76 11.59 -2.87
C SER A 229 13.01 13.08 -2.75
N THR A 230 14.28 13.48 -2.70
CA THR A 230 14.67 14.90 -2.70
C THR A 230 14.74 15.48 -4.12
N ASN A 231 14.93 14.61 -5.12
CA ASN A 231 15.12 15.00 -6.51
C ASN A 231 14.59 13.93 -7.48
N TYR A 232 14.56 14.26 -8.77
CA TYR A 232 14.04 13.35 -9.80
C TYR A 232 14.82 12.03 -9.93
N ASN A 233 16.14 12.05 -9.74
CA ASN A 233 16.97 10.84 -9.87
C ASN A 233 16.70 9.86 -8.73
N GLU A 234 16.51 10.37 -7.51
CA GLU A 234 16.06 9.56 -6.36
C GLU A 234 14.67 8.99 -6.60
N PHE A 235 13.75 9.78 -7.17
CA PHE A 235 12.41 9.31 -7.51
C PHE A 235 12.46 8.16 -8.51
N ILE A 236 13.25 8.29 -9.58
CA ILE A 236 13.47 7.21 -10.54
C ILE A 236 14.03 5.96 -9.85
N ASN A 237 15.07 6.14 -9.02
CA ASN A 237 15.71 5.02 -8.33
C ASN A 237 14.71 4.29 -7.40
N ASN A 238 13.90 5.03 -6.64
CA ASN A 238 12.88 4.46 -5.77
C ASN A 238 11.82 3.69 -6.56
N ILE A 239 11.33 4.26 -7.67
CA ILE A 239 10.37 3.57 -8.56
C ILE A 239 10.93 2.25 -9.11
N TYR A 240 12.20 2.21 -9.52
CA TYR A 240 12.79 0.97 -10.02
C TYR A 240 13.10 -0.04 -8.92
N LEU A 241 13.45 0.41 -7.70
CA LEU A 241 13.53 -0.47 -6.54
C LEU A 241 12.18 -1.12 -6.24
N GLU A 242 11.10 -0.32 -6.23
CA GLU A 242 9.74 -0.82 -6.01
C GLU A 242 9.30 -1.80 -7.11
N LYS A 243 9.61 -1.50 -8.37
CA LYS A 243 9.32 -2.40 -9.49
C LYS A 243 9.98 -3.76 -9.34
N GLU A 244 11.28 -3.81 -9.05
CA GLU A 244 12.00 -5.08 -8.90
C GLU A 244 11.55 -5.85 -7.64
N TRP A 245 11.24 -5.12 -6.56
CA TRP A 245 10.65 -5.73 -5.37
C TRP A 245 9.27 -6.33 -5.65
N CYS A 246 8.41 -5.62 -6.38
CA CYS A 246 7.09 -6.09 -6.77
C CYS A 246 7.18 -7.37 -7.60
N LYS A 247 8.10 -7.44 -8.59
CA LYS A 247 8.34 -8.65 -9.38
C LYS A 247 8.80 -9.83 -8.51
N PHE A 248 9.70 -9.56 -7.56
CA PHE A 248 10.17 -10.56 -6.63
C PHE A 248 9.02 -11.10 -5.76
N GLN A 249 8.20 -10.22 -5.19
CA GLN A 249 7.04 -10.60 -4.39
C GLN A 249 6.01 -11.38 -5.22
N ALA A 250 5.73 -10.97 -6.46
CA ALA A 250 4.86 -11.71 -7.38
C ALA A 250 5.38 -13.14 -7.62
N SER A 251 6.67 -13.27 -7.93
CA SER A 251 7.34 -14.56 -8.13
C SER A 251 7.24 -15.45 -6.90
N LYS A 252 7.36 -14.87 -5.71
CA LYS A 252 7.16 -15.58 -4.46
C LYS A 252 5.72 -16.06 -4.28
N ILE A 253 4.73 -15.22 -4.58
CA ILE A 253 3.31 -15.61 -4.52
C ILE A 253 3.04 -16.80 -5.46
N PHE A 254 3.49 -16.75 -6.72
CA PHE A 254 3.38 -17.90 -7.62
C PHE A 254 3.95 -19.18 -7.01
N TYR A 255 5.11 -19.06 -6.38
CA TYR A 255 5.82 -20.20 -5.81
C TYR A 255 5.09 -20.79 -4.58
N ILE A 256 4.63 -19.95 -3.64
CA ILE A 256 4.04 -20.43 -2.38
C ILE A 256 2.58 -20.87 -2.51
N THR A 257 1.81 -20.28 -3.43
CA THR A 257 0.40 -20.65 -3.63
C THR A 257 0.20 -21.67 -4.74
N ASN A 258 1.25 -21.99 -5.49
CA ASN A 258 1.16 -22.75 -6.74
C ASN A 258 0.18 -22.12 -7.76
N LEU A 259 0.07 -20.79 -7.79
CA LEU A 259 -0.77 -20.07 -8.75
C LEU A 259 -0.46 -20.49 -10.19
N ASN A 260 -1.52 -20.61 -11.01
CA ASN A 260 -1.43 -20.98 -12.42
C ASN A 260 -0.75 -22.35 -12.65
N ASN A 261 -0.89 -23.26 -11.69
CA ASN A 261 -0.54 -24.67 -11.84
C ASN A 261 -1.81 -25.50 -12.18
N LYS A 262 -1.71 -26.82 -12.28
CA LYS A 262 -2.84 -27.68 -12.69
C LYS A 262 -4.10 -27.55 -11.83
N ASN A 263 -3.93 -27.35 -10.53
CA ASN A 263 -5.05 -27.26 -9.58
C ASN A 263 -5.61 -25.83 -9.56
N ILE A 264 -6.94 -25.73 -9.63
CA ILE A 264 -7.65 -24.46 -9.45
C ILE A 264 -7.59 -24.07 -7.98
N ILE A 265 -7.28 -22.81 -7.69
CA ILE A 265 -7.21 -22.28 -6.32
C ILE A 265 -8.06 -21.02 -6.15
N ASP A 266 -8.54 -20.78 -4.93
CA ASP A 266 -9.05 -19.47 -4.54
C ASP A 266 -7.93 -18.68 -3.86
N ILE A 267 -7.13 -17.97 -4.67
CA ILE A 267 -6.02 -17.16 -4.15
C ILE A 267 -6.50 -15.98 -3.28
N ASN A 268 -7.75 -15.55 -3.47
CA ASN A 268 -8.35 -14.42 -2.75
C ASN A 268 -9.29 -14.86 -1.62
N LYS A 269 -9.28 -16.14 -1.21
CA LYS A 269 -10.19 -16.72 -0.20
C LYS A 269 -10.33 -15.86 1.06
N HIS A 270 -9.23 -15.27 1.51
CA HIS A 270 -9.19 -14.48 2.73
C HIS A 270 -8.82 -13.01 2.52
N THR A 271 -8.18 -12.60 1.43
CA THR A 271 -7.78 -11.20 1.18
C THR A 271 -7.39 -11.01 -0.30
N ASN A 272 -7.11 -9.77 -0.73
CA ASN A 272 -6.90 -9.41 -2.14
C ASN A 272 -5.49 -9.76 -2.68
N VAL A 273 -5.02 -10.98 -2.42
CA VAL A 273 -3.65 -11.44 -2.75
C VAL A 273 -3.32 -11.26 -4.23
N LEU A 274 -4.25 -11.62 -5.13
CA LEU A 274 -4.01 -11.48 -6.58
C LEU A 274 -3.77 -10.02 -6.96
N ALA A 275 -4.59 -9.10 -6.44
CA ALA A 275 -4.49 -7.69 -6.77
C ALA A 275 -3.19 -7.06 -6.22
N TYR A 276 -2.89 -7.31 -4.95
CA TYR A 276 -1.72 -6.73 -4.27
C TYR A 276 -0.38 -7.21 -4.84
N PHE A 277 -0.29 -8.45 -5.31
CA PHE A 277 1.01 -9.00 -5.72
C PHE A 277 1.13 -9.23 -7.22
N ILE A 278 0.09 -9.75 -7.86
CA ILE A 278 0.16 -10.17 -9.26
C ILE A 278 -0.27 -9.03 -10.19
N ILE A 279 -1.49 -8.50 -10.02
CA ILE A 279 -2.00 -7.42 -10.87
C ILE A 279 -1.12 -6.18 -10.74
N ARG A 280 -0.75 -5.79 -9.51
CA ARG A 280 0.22 -4.70 -9.30
C ARG A 280 1.53 -4.90 -10.07
N CYS A 281 2.04 -6.13 -10.16
CA CYS A 281 3.22 -6.44 -10.96
C CYS A 281 2.98 -6.23 -12.46
N GLU A 282 1.80 -6.63 -12.97
CA GLU A 282 1.39 -6.34 -14.36
C GLU A 282 1.35 -4.82 -14.63
N LEU A 283 0.82 -4.02 -13.68
CA LEU A 283 0.81 -2.56 -13.77
C LEU A 283 2.23 -2.00 -13.82
N TYR A 284 3.14 -2.46 -12.96
CA TYR A 284 4.55 -2.05 -12.96
C TYR A 284 5.31 -2.46 -14.24
N ASN A 285 5.00 -3.63 -14.79
CA ASN A 285 5.57 -4.09 -16.05
C ASN A 285 5.18 -3.14 -17.20
N ASN A 286 4.01 -2.52 -17.11
CA ASN A 286 3.47 -1.57 -18.07
C ASN A 286 3.49 -0.11 -17.56
N LEU A 287 4.39 0.21 -16.62
CA LEU A 287 4.41 1.49 -15.90
C LEU A 287 4.41 2.73 -16.80
N LYS A 288 5.11 2.69 -17.95
CA LYS A 288 5.15 3.83 -18.88
C LYS A 288 3.76 4.17 -19.42
N GLU A 289 3.05 3.17 -19.93
CA GLU A 289 1.69 3.37 -20.46
C GLU A 289 0.70 3.65 -19.33
N PHE A 290 0.87 3.02 -18.16
CA PHE A 290 0.08 3.34 -16.97
C PHE A 290 0.18 4.83 -16.60
N ILE A 291 1.40 5.38 -16.45
CA ILE A 291 1.59 6.80 -16.12
C ILE A 291 1.12 7.71 -17.27
N LYS A 292 1.27 7.28 -18.52
CA LYS A 292 0.76 8.06 -19.66
C LYS A 292 -0.76 8.25 -19.59
N ILE A 293 -1.50 7.22 -19.19
CA ILE A 293 -2.96 7.24 -19.11
C ILE A 293 -3.45 7.94 -17.83
N PHE A 294 -2.87 7.58 -16.67
CA PHE A 294 -3.38 7.96 -15.36
C PHE A 294 -2.54 9.04 -14.64
N GLY A 295 -1.40 9.44 -15.20
CA GLY A 295 -0.45 10.35 -14.54
C GLY A 295 -0.90 11.80 -14.42
N LYS A 296 -1.91 12.21 -15.18
CA LYS A 296 -2.53 13.54 -15.07
C LYS A 296 -3.72 13.54 -14.10
N ASP A 297 -4.50 12.47 -14.13
CA ASP A 297 -5.68 12.28 -13.29
C ASP A 297 -5.53 10.97 -12.51
N ILE A 298 -4.99 11.08 -11.29
CA ILE A 298 -4.61 9.93 -10.45
C ILE A 298 -5.83 9.11 -10.04
N CYS A 299 -6.97 9.75 -9.78
CA CYS A 299 -8.19 9.00 -9.51
C CYS A 299 -8.64 8.23 -10.76
N CYS A 300 -8.87 6.93 -10.57
CA CYS A 300 -9.14 5.96 -11.62
C CYS A 300 -10.36 6.32 -12.46
N ASN A 301 -10.21 6.19 -13.78
CA ASN A 301 -11.31 6.05 -14.71
C ASN A 301 -11.50 4.56 -15.02
N THR A 302 -12.58 3.95 -14.51
CA THR A 302 -12.88 2.52 -14.63
C THR A 302 -12.82 2.01 -16.08
N HIS A 303 -13.39 2.76 -17.04
CA HIS A 303 -13.37 2.36 -18.45
C HIS A 303 -11.94 2.26 -19.00
N ASN A 304 -11.14 3.31 -18.77
CA ASN A 304 -9.74 3.33 -19.20
C ASN A 304 -8.91 2.25 -18.50
N TYR A 305 -9.18 2.00 -17.21
CA TYR A 305 -8.49 0.99 -16.43
C TYR A 305 -8.80 -0.43 -16.92
N PHE A 306 -10.05 -0.78 -17.13
CA PHE A 306 -10.41 -2.08 -17.68
C PHE A 306 -9.88 -2.27 -19.11
N LYS A 307 -9.91 -1.23 -19.95
CA LYS A 307 -9.27 -1.27 -21.27
C LYS A 307 -7.76 -1.52 -21.14
N PHE A 308 -7.10 -0.88 -20.18
CA PHE A 308 -5.68 -1.11 -19.89
C PHE A 308 -5.43 -2.56 -19.45
N LEU A 309 -6.15 -3.08 -18.46
CA LEU A 309 -6.00 -4.45 -17.95
C LEU A 309 -6.18 -5.54 -19.02
N LYS A 310 -7.11 -5.32 -19.97
CA LYS A 310 -7.34 -6.23 -21.10
C LYS A 310 -6.14 -6.31 -22.04
N ASN A 311 -5.40 -5.22 -22.19
CA ASN A 311 -4.31 -5.10 -23.16
C ASN A 311 -2.91 -5.38 -22.58
N ILE A 312 -2.76 -5.46 -21.26
CA ILE A 312 -1.47 -5.78 -20.65
C ILE A 312 -1.21 -7.29 -20.63
N ASN A 313 0.08 -7.63 -20.76
CA ASN A 313 0.55 -9.01 -20.64
C ASN A 313 0.38 -9.53 -19.21
N LYS A 314 0.03 -10.81 -19.13
CA LYS A 314 -0.02 -11.58 -17.89
C LYS A 314 1.36 -11.58 -17.20
N CYS A 315 1.37 -11.52 -15.87
CA CYS A 315 2.58 -11.71 -15.08
C CYS A 315 3.08 -13.16 -15.18
N GLU A 316 4.38 -13.32 -15.44
CA GLU A 316 5.01 -14.63 -15.57
C GLU A 316 5.58 -15.14 -14.25
N ARG A 317 5.54 -16.47 -14.08
CA ARG A 317 6.15 -17.16 -12.95
C ARG A 317 7.67 -17.23 -13.11
N ASN A 318 8.42 -16.84 -12.09
CA ASN A 318 9.88 -16.96 -12.06
C ASN A 318 10.42 -17.42 -10.70
N ASP A 319 10.53 -18.73 -10.53
CA ASP A 319 10.92 -19.33 -9.24
C ASP A 319 12.44 -19.37 -9.00
N LYS A 320 13.27 -18.98 -9.99
CA LYS A 320 14.72 -19.24 -9.98
C LYS A 320 15.41 -18.70 -8.73
N LEU A 321 15.07 -17.48 -8.32
CA LEU A 321 15.64 -16.85 -7.13
C LEU A 321 14.99 -17.36 -5.84
N ILE A 322 13.67 -17.59 -5.86
CA ILE A 322 12.91 -18.03 -4.67
C ILE A 322 13.45 -19.35 -4.12
N LYS A 323 13.80 -20.29 -4.99
CA LYS A 323 14.37 -21.60 -4.61
C LYS A 323 15.70 -21.49 -3.86
N LYS A 324 16.49 -20.43 -4.09
CA LYS A 324 17.85 -20.26 -3.54
C LYS A 324 17.91 -19.60 -2.17
N ILE A 325 16.90 -18.82 -1.80
CA ILE A 325 16.92 -17.94 -0.61
C ILE A 325 15.97 -18.40 0.49
N ARG A 326 15.51 -19.65 0.43
CA ARG A 326 14.62 -20.26 1.42
C ARG A 326 15.20 -20.02 2.83
N LYS A 327 14.34 -19.56 3.75
CA LYS A 327 14.62 -19.29 5.19
C LYS A 327 15.16 -17.89 5.57
N ASN A 328 15.57 -17.02 4.64
CA ASN A 328 15.95 -15.63 4.96
C ASN A 328 14.72 -14.73 5.19
N TYR A 329 14.87 -13.65 5.97
CA TYR A 329 13.93 -12.52 6.05
C TYR A 329 13.34 -12.12 4.68
N ILE A 330 14.16 -11.97 3.64
CA ILE A 330 13.73 -11.60 2.28
C ILE A 330 12.66 -12.57 1.73
N TYR A 331 12.82 -13.86 1.99
CA TYR A 331 11.82 -14.86 1.62
C TYR A 331 10.55 -14.69 2.46
N LYS A 332 10.70 -14.55 3.78
CA LYS A 332 9.57 -14.51 4.72
C LYS A 332 8.72 -13.25 4.59
N THR A 333 9.31 -12.08 4.35
CA THR A 333 8.57 -10.81 4.41
C THR A 333 7.58 -10.61 3.26
N LEU A 334 6.32 -10.32 3.57
CA LEU A 334 5.24 -9.99 2.64
C LEU A 334 5.01 -8.47 2.51
N ARG A 335 6.02 -7.69 2.89
CA ARG A 335 6.09 -6.26 2.62
C ARG A 335 5.87 -5.95 1.14
N MET A 336 5.07 -4.92 0.88
CA MET A 336 4.70 -4.52 -0.47
C MET A 336 5.57 -3.37 -0.98
N SER A 337 6.30 -2.67 -0.11
CA SER A 337 7.21 -1.59 -0.44
C SER A 337 8.66 -1.97 -0.11
N ALA A 338 9.57 -1.69 -1.02
CA ALA A 338 11.01 -1.80 -0.79
C ALA A 338 11.54 -0.64 0.06
N VAL A 339 10.96 0.55 -0.10
CA VAL A 339 11.51 1.80 0.44
C VAL A 339 10.60 2.37 1.54
N GLU A 340 11.13 2.45 2.76
CA GLU A 340 10.46 3.02 3.93
C GLU A 340 11.48 3.77 4.79
N TYR A 341 11.13 4.98 5.24
CA TYR A 341 11.89 5.68 6.27
C TYR A 341 11.40 5.32 7.67
N LYS A 342 12.34 5.24 8.60
CA LYS A 342 12.05 5.14 10.03
C LYS A 342 11.39 6.44 10.46
N LEU A 343 10.15 6.36 10.93
CA LEU A 343 9.37 7.49 11.44
C LEU A 343 9.22 7.48 12.96
N ILE A 344 9.54 6.36 13.61
CA ILE A 344 9.48 6.09 15.06
C ILE A 344 10.73 5.28 15.42
#